data_AF-A0A9P7FNE6-F1
#
_entry.id   AF-A0A9P7FNE6-F1
#
_cell.length_a   1.000
_cell.length_b   1.000
_cell.length_c   1.000
_cell.angle_alpha   90.00
_cell.angle_beta   90.00
_cell.angle_gamma   90.00
#
_symmetry.space_group_name_H-M   'P 1'
#
loop_
_entity.id
_entity.type
_entity.pdbx_description
1 polymer ?
#
loop_
_entity_poly.entity_id
_entity_poly.type
_entity_poly.pdbx_seq_one_letter_code
_entity_poly.pdbx_strand_id
1 'polypeptide(L)'
;MELYFLHKKLRDDVEMMTLALQKIKKGKGNRTQEWANMHIKSVLQYQVELRDWKTANRDQEPTTAQKATFTHQPPFTSWVAMSNELLRFFQTTETQTKAIEKLNSIRQGTRDFEDYWMEFKVAATASQFDNAAIVNAFKETVNPGLGQKLVETARLMISDPIQTWADRATEFERAKRDADRQYGRTSLPPTQRPDHQSPRLSHKMKTLWTSIERKADVTNATRRDTGSSNARMHRKKRNIMKTEGARAFEGRQKPETPEWLLQRLREDKTRAIGLLRTWTHKSKQDLCTEALIDDINDLSDCTAKSVLHGLKIQKWYLRRSHSRQLDVKLTATTLDTAKSYNLTALLDTGCTGSCISKEFVLKNKINTQAYPVPI
;
A
#
# COMPACT_ATOMS: atom_id res chain seq x y z
N MET A 1 8.05 38.37 23.47
CA MET A 1 7.19 37.16 23.38
C MET A 1 7.84 36.02 22.58
N GLU A 2 8.44 36.23 21.41
CA GLU A 2 9.04 35.15 20.59
C GLU A 2 10.13 34.33 21.30
N LEU A 3 11.02 34.99 22.06
CA LEU A 3 12.07 34.30 22.83
C LEU A 3 11.51 33.36 23.90
N TYR A 4 10.36 33.70 24.50
CA TYR A 4 9.68 32.86 25.49
C TYR A 4 9.13 31.59 24.85
N PHE A 5 8.53 31.68 23.65
CA PHE A 5 8.06 30.51 22.90
C PHE A 5 9.21 29.64 22.41
N LEU A 6 10.33 30.24 22.00
CA LEU A 6 11.54 29.52 21.60
C LEU A 6 12.11 28.72 22.79
N HIS A 7 12.20 29.34 23.97
CA HIS A 7 12.69 28.68 25.19
C HIS A 7 11.73 27.60 25.70
N LYS A 8 10.41 27.82 25.63
CA LYS A 8 9.42 26.79 25.98
C LYS A 8 9.47 25.60 25.04
N LYS A 9 9.57 25.84 23.73
CA LYS A 9 9.72 24.78 22.72
C LYS A 9 11.02 23.98 22.92
N LEU A 10 12.13 24.68 23.18
CA LEU A 10 13.42 24.04 23.46
C LEU A 10 13.36 23.17 24.73
N ARG A 11 12.61 23.60 25.75
CA ARG A 11 12.38 22.81 26.96
C ARG A 11 11.66 21.49 26.65
N ASP A 12 10.53 21.57 25.95
CA ASP A 12 9.72 20.40 25.62
C ASP A 12 10.54 19.41 24.76
N ASP A 13 11.31 19.94 23.80
CA ASP A 13 12.20 19.15 22.95
C ASP A 13 13.29 18.45 23.77
N VAL A 14 13.97 19.14 24.69
CA VAL A 14 15.06 18.56 25.51
C VAL A 14 14.54 17.49 26.48
N GLU A 15 13.38 17.69 27.10
CA GLU A 15 12.75 16.68 27.95
C GLU A 15 12.37 15.43 27.13
N MET A 16 11.82 15.60 25.92
CA MET A 16 11.54 14.49 25.01
C MET A 16 12.81 13.76 24.55
N MET A 17 13.86 14.49 24.16
CA MET A 17 15.15 13.90 23.77
C MET A 17 15.75 13.05 24.90
N THR A 18 15.74 13.55 26.14
CA THR A 18 16.24 12.81 27.30
C THR A 18 15.46 11.52 27.54
N LEU A 19 14.12 11.59 27.50
CA LEU A 19 13.28 10.41 27.67
C LEU A 19 13.52 9.38 26.56
N ALA A 20 13.68 9.84 25.31
CA ALA A 20 13.98 8.98 24.19
C ALA A 20 15.35 8.30 24.36
N LEU A 21 16.40 9.05 24.64
CA LEU A 21 17.75 8.51 24.87
C LEU A 21 17.79 7.50 26.02
N GLN A 22 17.07 7.76 27.11
CA GLN A 22 16.96 6.82 28.23
C GLN A 22 16.23 5.53 27.84
N LYS A 23 15.15 5.61 27.04
CA LYS A 23 14.47 4.43 26.52
C LYS A 23 15.36 3.62 25.58
N ILE A 24 16.06 4.31 24.67
CA ILE A 24 17.00 3.70 23.72
C ILE A 24 18.13 2.98 24.48
N LYS A 25 18.69 3.62 25.50
CA LYS A 25 19.74 3.05 26.36
C LYS A 25 19.29 1.79 27.12
N LYS A 26 18.00 1.68 27.47
CA LYS A 26 17.42 0.49 28.12
C LYS A 26 17.10 -0.64 27.13
N GLY A 27 17.15 -0.38 25.82
CA GLY A 27 16.91 -1.37 24.78
C GLY A 27 18.02 -2.42 24.69
N LYS A 28 17.72 -3.55 24.04
CA LYS A 28 18.70 -4.61 23.75
C LYS A 28 19.39 -4.29 22.42
N GLY A 29 20.65 -3.88 22.44
CA GLY A 29 21.46 -3.68 21.23
C GLY A 29 22.70 -2.82 21.50
N ASN A 30 23.90 -3.40 21.32
CA ASN A 30 25.17 -2.74 21.66
C ASN A 30 25.33 -1.41 20.91
N ARG A 31 25.12 -1.41 19.59
CA ARG A 31 25.21 -0.21 18.75
C ARG A 31 24.21 0.88 19.16
N THR A 32 23.00 0.49 19.54
CA THR A 32 21.94 1.44 19.94
C THR A 32 22.23 2.08 21.29
N GLN A 33 22.75 1.28 22.21
CA GLN A 33 23.14 1.72 23.53
C GLN A 33 24.39 2.61 23.48
N GLU A 34 25.38 2.28 22.64
CA GLU A 34 26.56 3.10 22.41
C GLU A 34 26.19 4.48 21.87
N TRP A 35 25.32 4.56 20.86
CA TRP A 35 24.81 5.83 20.35
C TRP A 35 24.11 6.66 21.41
N ALA A 36 23.19 6.05 22.16
CA ALA A 36 22.53 6.75 23.25
C ALA A 36 23.53 7.23 24.32
N ASN A 37 24.56 6.43 24.63
CA ASN A 37 25.60 6.79 25.58
C ASN A 37 26.48 7.96 25.11
N MET A 38 26.72 8.10 23.80
CA MET A 38 27.46 9.23 23.24
C MET A 38 26.73 10.56 23.49
N HIS A 39 25.42 10.62 23.26
CA HIS A 39 24.68 11.88 23.33
C HIS A 39 24.08 12.16 24.72
N ILE A 40 23.76 11.14 25.51
CA ILE A 40 23.07 11.33 26.80
C ILE A 40 23.89 12.16 27.79
N LYS A 41 25.23 12.08 27.76
CA LYS A 41 26.09 12.89 28.63
C LYS A 41 25.94 14.38 28.33
N SER A 42 26.01 14.77 27.06
CA SER A 42 25.85 16.15 26.63
C SER A 42 24.45 16.70 26.91
N VAL A 43 23.39 15.90 26.69
CA VAL A 43 22.02 16.31 27.05
C VAL A 43 21.88 16.53 28.56
N LEU A 44 22.43 15.63 29.38
CA LEU A 44 22.36 15.76 30.84
C LEU A 44 23.15 16.98 31.36
N GLN A 45 24.33 17.26 30.80
CA GLN A 45 25.10 18.47 31.13
C GLN A 45 24.30 19.73 30.82
N TYR A 46 23.71 19.81 29.63
CA TYR A 46 22.83 20.92 29.25
C TYR A 46 21.62 21.06 30.18
N GLN A 47 21.01 19.94 30.60
CA GLN A 47 19.89 19.96 31.54
C GLN A 47 20.26 20.48 32.93
N VAL A 48 21.48 20.22 33.41
CA VAL A 48 21.98 20.77 34.68
C VAL A 48 22.13 22.28 34.56
N GLU A 49 22.82 22.77 33.53
CA GLU A 49 22.98 24.23 33.32
C GLU A 49 21.62 24.94 33.16
N LEU A 50 20.68 24.32 32.43
CA LEU A 50 19.33 24.86 32.27
C LEU A 50 18.56 24.91 33.60
N ARG A 51 18.79 23.95 34.51
CA ARG A 51 18.18 23.93 35.85
C ARG A 51 18.80 25.00 36.75
N ASP A 52 20.12 25.13 36.73
CA ASP A 52 20.84 26.10 37.56
C ASP A 52 20.49 27.53 37.13
N TRP A 53 20.46 27.78 35.82
CA TRP A 53 19.99 29.05 35.27
C TRP A 53 18.56 29.38 35.69
N LYS A 54 17.63 28.40 35.68
CA LYS A 54 16.26 28.61 36.16
C LYS A 54 16.20 28.92 37.65
N THR A 55 17.05 28.28 38.45
CA THR A 55 17.06 28.48 39.90
C THR A 55 17.59 29.87 40.24
N ALA A 56 18.63 30.33 39.53
CA ALA A 56 19.20 31.67 39.68
C ALA A 56 18.25 32.78 39.22
N ASN A 57 17.41 32.51 38.21
CA ASN A 57 16.48 33.50 37.63
C ASN A 57 15.03 33.25 38.04
N ARG A 58 14.79 32.52 39.14
CA ARG A 58 13.43 32.14 39.58
C ARG A 58 12.53 33.34 39.86
N ASP A 59 13.10 34.40 40.42
CA ASP A 59 12.39 35.61 40.86
C ASP A 59 12.47 36.74 39.83
N GLN A 60 13.16 36.54 38.70
CA GLN A 60 13.21 37.52 37.62
C GLN A 60 12.03 37.30 36.68
N GLU A 61 11.16 38.31 36.55
CA GLU A 61 10.17 38.30 35.48
C GLU A 61 10.88 38.21 34.12
N PRO A 62 10.32 37.46 33.15
CA PRO A 62 10.94 37.24 31.84
C PRO A 62 10.87 38.50 30.96
N THR A 63 11.50 39.59 31.39
CA THR A 63 11.70 40.81 30.61
C THR A 63 12.86 40.62 29.63
N THR A 64 12.54 39.90 28.56
CA THR A 64 12.96 40.00 27.15
C THR A 64 14.44 40.12 26.70
N ALA A 65 15.48 40.31 27.53
CA ALA A 65 16.81 40.65 26.96
C ALA A 65 18.00 39.74 27.31
N GLN A 66 17.94 38.89 28.34
CA GLN A 66 19.09 38.07 28.69
C GLN A 66 19.09 36.76 27.91
N LYS A 67 19.85 36.73 26.80
CA LYS A 67 20.17 35.52 26.07
C LYS A 67 21.06 34.65 26.96
N ALA A 68 20.50 33.61 27.55
CA ALA A 68 21.26 32.68 28.37
C ALA A 68 22.43 32.11 27.57
N THR A 69 23.65 32.39 28.00
CA THR A 69 24.87 31.77 27.48
C THR A 69 25.14 30.51 28.29
N PHE A 70 24.89 29.36 27.67
CA PHE A 70 25.21 28.04 28.22
C PHE A 70 26.61 27.64 27.77
N THR A 71 27.39 27.03 28.67
CA THR A 71 28.73 26.51 28.34
C THR A 71 28.60 25.27 27.47
N HIS A 72 27.57 24.46 27.73
CA HIS A 72 27.27 23.27 26.95
C HIS A 72 26.12 23.57 25.97
N GLN A 73 26.32 23.25 24.69
CA GLN A 73 25.22 23.24 23.73
C GLN A 73 24.51 21.88 23.73
N PRO A 74 23.18 21.84 23.53
CA PRO A 74 22.50 20.57 23.36
C PRO A 74 23.05 19.88 22.09
N PRO A 75 23.22 18.54 22.11
CA PRO A 75 23.75 17.81 20.96
C PRO A 75 22.85 17.89 19.72
N PHE A 76 21.57 18.26 19.90
CA PHE A 76 20.62 18.47 18.82
C PHE A 76 19.89 19.79 19.03
N THR A 77 19.67 20.52 17.93
CA THR A 77 19.00 21.83 17.96
C THR A 77 17.48 21.73 18.13
N SER A 78 16.90 20.56 17.85
CA SER A 78 15.46 20.27 17.96
C SER A 78 15.20 18.77 18.01
N TRP A 79 13.99 18.39 18.39
CA TRP A 79 13.56 16.98 18.34
C TRP A 79 13.65 16.37 16.93
N VAL A 80 13.36 17.16 15.90
CA VAL A 80 13.45 16.74 14.49
C VAL A 80 14.90 16.46 14.10
N ALA A 81 15.84 17.30 14.53
CA ALA A 81 17.26 17.08 14.28
C ALA A 81 17.75 15.76 14.92
N MET A 82 17.39 15.50 16.18
CA MET A 82 17.71 14.23 16.84
C MET A 82 17.10 13.04 16.08
N SER A 83 15.85 13.15 15.66
CA SER A 83 15.15 12.07 14.95
C SER A 83 15.82 11.73 13.62
N ASN A 84 16.25 12.75 12.87
CA ASN A 84 16.96 12.59 11.60
C ASN A 84 18.35 11.96 11.79
N GLU A 85 19.09 12.40 12.82
CA GLU A 85 20.39 11.80 13.13
C GLU A 85 20.26 10.36 13.61
N LEU A 86 19.25 10.07 14.43
CA LEU A 86 18.93 8.72 14.87
C LEU A 86 18.60 7.82 13.68
N LEU A 87 17.74 8.28 12.76
CA LEU A 87 17.44 7.55 11.52
C LEU A 87 18.71 7.30 10.70
N ARG A 88 19.57 8.31 10.54
CA ARG A 88 20.84 8.17 9.82
C ARG A 88 21.79 7.19 10.48
N PHE A 89 21.87 7.18 11.81
CA PHE A 89 22.78 6.30 12.55
C PHE A 89 22.32 4.83 12.50
N PHE A 90 21.01 4.57 12.58
CA PHE A 90 20.44 3.22 12.57
C PHE A 90 20.13 2.67 11.18
N GLN A 91 20.09 3.51 10.15
CA GLN A 91 20.24 3.04 8.78
C GLN A 91 21.68 2.51 8.64
N THR A 92 21.88 1.23 8.96
CA THR A 92 23.20 0.61 8.83
C THR A 92 23.59 0.58 7.35
N THR A 93 24.88 0.69 7.04
CA THR A 93 25.40 0.43 5.69
C THR A 93 24.98 -0.96 5.20
N GLU A 94 24.87 -1.94 6.09
CA GLU A 94 24.32 -3.26 5.80
C GLU A 94 22.86 -3.21 5.33
N THR A 95 22.04 -2.31 5.90
CA THR A 95 20.65 -2.10 5.46
C THR A 95 20.59 -1.43 4.09
N GLN A 96 21.50 -0.48 3.83
CA GLN A 96 21.62 0.17 2.52
C GLN A 96 22.10 -0.82 1.45
N THR A 97 23.17 -1.59 1.71
CA THR A 97 23.68 -2.61 0.79
C THR A 97 22.61 -3.66 0.51
N LYS A 98 21.94 -4.18 1.54
CA LYS A 98 20.80 -5.10 1.37
C LYS A 98 19.67 -4.46 0.57
N ALA A 99 19.39 -3.17 0.77
CA ALA A 99 18.37 -2.46 -0.01
C ALA A 99 18.78 -2.34 -1.48
N ILE A 100 20.05 -2.06 -1.79
CA ILE A 100 20.58 -2.00 -3.15
C ILE A 100 20.54 -3.38 -3.81
N GLU A 101 21.00 -4.43 -3.13
CA GLU A 101 20.90 -5.82 -3.58
C GLU A 101 19.43 -6.20 -3.84
N LYS A 102 18.53 -5.76 -2.96
CA LYS A 102 17.10 -5.98 -3.11
C LYS A 102 16.55 -5.25 -4.33
N LEU A 103 16.92 -3.99 -4.53
CA LEU A 103 16.54 -3.20 -5.70
C LEU A 103 16.97 -3.87 -7.01
N ASN A 104 18.21 -4.38 -7.03
CA ASN A 104 18.79 -5.06 -8.18
C ASN A 104 18.23 -6.46 -8.43
N SER A 105 17.55 -7.09 -7.45
CA SER A 105 16.96 -8.43 -7.57
C SER A 105 15.45 -8.44 -7.78
N ILE A 106 14.73 -7.38 -7.37
CA ILE A 106 13.30 -7.27 -7.64
C ILE A 106 13.07 -7.22 -9.15
N ARG A 107 12.12 -8.00 -9.66
CA ARG A 107 11.63 -7.94 -11.03
C ARG A 107 10.10 -7.97 -10.99
N GLN A 108 9.44 -7.18 -11.83
CA GLN A 108 7.98 -7.23 -11.95
C GLN A 108 7.55 -8.59 -12.51
N GLY A 109 8.16 -9.03 -13.61
CA GLY A 109 7.84 -10.31 -14.25
C GLY A 109 6.35 -10.43 -14.61
N THR A 110 5.68 -11.43 -14.05
CA THR A 110 4.24 -11.69 -14.19
C THR A 110 3.40 -11.14 -13.03
N ARG A 111 4.03 -10.46 -12.05
CA ARG A 111 3.35 -9.91 -10.88
C ARG A 111 2.54 -8.68 -11.24
N ASP A 112 1.48 -8.44 -10.47
CA ASP A 112 0.75 -7.18 -10.52
C ASP A 112 1.69 -6.01 -10.18
N PHE A 113 1.49 -4.90 -10.88
CA PHE A 113 2.36 -3.74 -10.77
C PHE A 113 2.34 -3.13 -9.37
N GLU A 114 1.17 -3.08 -8.73
CA GLU A 114 1.00 -2.51 -7.39
C GLU A 114 1.83 -3.26 -6.33
N ASP A 115 1.88 -4.60 -6.42
CA ASP A 115 2.68 -5.43 -5.51
C ASP A 115 4.18 -5.24 -5.75
N TYR A 116 4.60 -5.18 -7.01
CA TYR A 116 5.99 -4.89 -7.38
C TYR A 116 6.39 -3.49 -6.89
N TRP A 117 5.55 -2.49 -7.12
CA TRP A 117 5.82 -1.10 -6.78
C TRP A 117 5.94 -0.89 -5.27
N MET A 118 5.11 -1.57 -4.47
CA MET A 118 5.20 -1.50 -3.01
C MET A 118 6.56 -2.00 -2.51
N GLU A 119 7.02 -3.14 -3.04
CA GLU A 119 8.33 -3.70 -2.68
C GLU A 119 9.49 -2.84 -3.18
N PHE A 120 9.40 -2.35 -4.41
CA PHE A 120 10.38 -1.46 -5.02
C PHE A 120 10.51 -0.14 -4.24
N LYS A 121 9.40 0.49 -3.87
CA LYS A 121 9.37 1.76 -3.14
C LYS A 121 10.06 1.67 -1.77
N VAL A 122 9.87 0.56 -1.06
CA VAL A 122 10.55 0.31 0.22
C VAL A 122 12.06 0.18 0.01
N ALA A 123 12.50 -0.60 -0.97
CA ALA A 123 13.93 -0.73 -1.30
C ALA A 123 14.54 0.60 -1.76
N ALA A 124 13.85 1.36 -2.61
CA ALA A 124 14.30 2.65 -3.12
C ALA A 124 14.52 3.67 -2.01
N THR A 125 13.56 3.76 -1.07
CA THR A 125 13.68 4.66 0.09
C THR A 125 14.86 4.28 0.98
N ALA A 126 15.11 2.98 1.17
CA ALA A 126 16.22 2.49 1.98
C ALA A 126 17.60 2.57 1.30
N SER A 127 17.65 2.62 -0.03
CA SER A 127 18.90 2.68 -0.81
C SER A 127 19.63 4.02 -0.74
N GLN A 128 18.90 5.11 -0.43
CA GLN A 128 19.38 6.50 -0.52
C GLN A 128 19.93 6.91 -1.90
N PHE A 129 19.54 6.20 -2.97
CA PHE A 129 19.87 6.60 -4.32
C PHE A 129 19.20 7.94 -4.70
N ASP A 130 19.86 8.67 -5.59
CA ASP A 130 19.25 9.84 -6.20
C ASP A 130 18.09 9.43 -7.12
N ASN A 131 17.24 10.39 -7.47
CA ASN A 131 16.05 10.09 -8.28
C ASN A 131 16.43 9.46 -9.63
N ALA A 132 17.54 9.90 -10.25
CA ALA A 132 17.99 9.37 -11.53
C ALA A 132 18.39 7.88 -11.44
N ALA A 133 19.16 7.48 -10.42
CA ALA A 133 19.51 6.08 -10.22
C ALA A 133 18.29 5.22 -9.87
N ILE A 134 17.35 5.74 -9.06
CA ILE A 134 16.10 5.02 -8.76
C ILE A 134 15.27 4.81 -10.04
N VAL A 135 15.14 5.83 -10.90
CA VAL A 135 14.41 5.72 -12.16
C VAL A 135 15.08 4.72 -13.11
N ASN A 136 16.41 4.72 -13.21
CA ASN A 136 17.12 3.72 -14.01
C ASN A 136 16.88 2.30 -13.51
N ALA A 137 17.00 2.07 -12.20
CA ALA A 137 16.75 0.75 -11.63
C ALA A 137 15.27 0.33 -11.78
N PHE A 138 14.33 1.27 -11.73
CA PHE A 138 12.93 1.00 -12.05
C PHE A 138 12.75 0.53 -13.50
N LYS A 139 13.37 1.22 -14.46
CA LYS A 139 13.31 0.86 -15.89
C LYS A 139 13.88 -0.53 -16.19
N GLU A 140 14.92 -0.93 -15.47
CA GLU A 140 15.54 -2.25 -15.62
C GLU A 140 14.73 -3.40 -14.99
N THR A 141 13.89 -3.10 -13.99
CA THR A 141 13.20 -4.11 -13.19
C THR A 141 11.71 -4.24 -13.49
N VAL A 142 11.09 -3.20 -14.04
CA VAL A 142 9.71 -3.18 -14.52
C VAL A 142 9.58 -4.04 -15.80
N ASN A 143 8.36 -4.47 -16.13
CA ASN A 143 8.10 -5.19 -17.37
C ASN A 143 8.56 -4.35 -18.58
N PRO A 144 9.38 -4.88 -19.51
CA PRO A 144 9.93 -4.10 -20.61
C PRO A 144 8.88 -3.39 -21.47
N GLY A 145 7.73 -4.04 -21.71
CA GLY A 145 6.65 -3.44 -22.49
C GLY A 145 5.97 -2.27 -21.77
N LEU A 146 5.91 -2.32 -20.44
CA LEU A 146 5.41 -1.20 -19.62
C LEU A 146 6.45 -0.07 -19.57
N GLY A 147 7.72 -0.40 -19.35
CA GLY A 147 8.83 0.55 -19.36
C GLY A 147 8.94 1.32 -20.68
N GLN A 148 8.78 0.63 -21.82
CA GLN A 148 8.77 1.26 -23.14
C GLN A 148 7.59 2.23 -23.31
N LYS A 149 6.37 1.84 -22.92
CA LYS A 149 5.19 2.71 -22.97
C LYS A 149 5.35 3.97 -22.11
N LEU A 150 5.99 3.86 -20.94
CA LEU A 150 6.25 5.01 -20.07
C LEU A 150 7.17 6.04 -20.73
N VAL A 151 8.20 5.57 -21.44
CA VAL A 151 9.13 6.44 -22.16
C VAL A 151 8.51 7.00 -23.44
N GLU A 152 7.92 6.15 -24.27
CA GLU A 152 7.45 6.55 -25.62
C GLU A 152 6.11 7.27 -25.58
N THR A 153 5.15 6.74 -24.82
CA THR A 153 3.77 7.26 -24.80
C THR A 153 3.61 8.35 -23.76
N ALA A 154 4.06 8.12 -22.52
CA ALA A 154 3.96 9.11 -21.46
C ALA A 154 5.08 10.17 -21.48
N ARG A 155 6.11 9.98 -22.33
CA ARG A 155 7.25 10.91 -22.50
C ARG A 155 7.95 11.24 -21.18
N LEU A 156 8.02 10.28 -20.28
CA LEU A 156 8.67 10.47 -18.99
C LEU A 156 10.19 10.50 -19.14
N MET A 157 10.79 11.47 -18.46
CA MET A 157 12.22 11.74 -18.43
C MET A 157 12.85 11.21 -17.14
N ILE A 158 14.16 10.98 -17.16
CA ILE A 158 14.91 10.51 -15.99
C ILE A 158 14.89 11.53 -14.83
N SER A 159 14.70 12.81 -15.15
CA SER A 159 14.55 13.90 -14.19
C SER A 159 13.20 13.89 -13.46
N ASP A 160 12.20 13.19 -14.01
CA ASP A 160 10.87 13.17 -13.40
C ASP A 160 10.88 12.35 -12.11
N PRO A 161 10.13 12.78 -11.07
CA PRO A 161 10.06 12.04 -9.82
C PRO A 161 9.59 10.61 -10.04
N ILE A 162 10.20 9.64 -9.35
CA ILE A 162 9.82 8.22 -9.47
C ILE A 162 8.31 7.97 -9.19
N GLN A 163 7.67 8.81 -8.36
CA GLN A 163 6.24 8.72 -8.11
C GLN A 163 5.41 8.97 -9.38
N THR A 164 5.83 9.93 -10.22
CA THR A 164 5.18 10.20 -11.52
C THR A 164 5.28 8.99 -12.46
N TRP A 165 6.41 8.29 -12.44
CA TRP A 165 6.59 7.02 -13.17
C TRP A 165 5.61 5.95 -12.69
N ALA A 166 5.48 5.77 -11.37
CA ALA A 166 4.59 4.79 -10.78
C ALA A 166 3.10 5.08 -11.03
N ASP A 167 2.70 6.35 -10.98
CA ASP A 167 1.32 6.77 -11.23
C ASP A 167 0.94 6.45 -12.68
N ARG A 168 1.77 6.82 -13.66
CA ARG A 168 1.56 6.50 -15.08
C ARG A 168 1.59 5.00 -15.37
N ALA A 169 2.47 4.25 -14.69
CA ALA A 169 2.54 2.81 -14.83
C ALA A 169 1.24 2.13 -14.34
N THR A 170 0.69 2.63 -13.23
CA THR A 170 -0.59 2.18 -12.69
C THR A 170 -1.74 2.47 -13.66
N GLU A 171 -1.77 3.65 -14.28
CA GLU A 171 -2.75 3.99 -15.32
C GLU A 171 -2.69 3.03 -16.52
N PHE A 172 -1.50 2.74 -17.04
CA PHE A 172 -1.35 1.83 -18.17
C PHE A 172 -1.74 0.38 -17.83
N GLU A 173 -1.42 -0.13 -16.64
CA GLU A 173 -1.84 -1.47 -16.23
C GLU A 173 -3.36 -1.55 -16.00
N ARG A 174 -3.99 -0.49 -15.46
CA ARG A 174 -5.46 -0.41 -15.38
C ARG A 174 -6.10 -0.43 -16.76
N ALA A 175 -5.62 0.41 -17.68
CA ALA A 175 -6.13 0.44 -19.05
C ALA A 175 -5.96 -0.90 -19.76
N LYS A 176 -4.84 -1.59 -19.55
CA LYS A 176 -4.61 -2.94 -20.08
C LYS A 176 -5.58 -3.95 -19.50
N ARG A 177 -5.81 -3.95 -18.17
CA ARG A 177 -6.79 -4.84 -17.52
C ARG A 177 -8.20 -4.61 -18.04
N ASP A 178 -8.58 -3.35 -18.28
CA ASP A 178 -9.90 -3.03 -18.82
C ASP A 178 -10.02 -3.43 -20.30
N ALA A 179 -8.96 -3.26 -21.10
CA ALA A 179 -8.91 -3.77 -22.47
C ALA A 179 -9.02 -5.31 -22.52
N ASP A 180 -8.30 -6.03 -21.65
CA ASP A 180 -8.38 -7.49 -21.54
C ASP A 180 -9.79 -7.96 -21.11
N ARG A 181 -10.51 -7.18 -20.29
CA ARG A 181 -11.92 -7.45 -19.96
C ARG A 181 -12.84 -7.24 -21.15
N GLN A 182 -12.65 -6.15 -21.89
CA GLN A 182 -13.55 -5.74 -22.97
C GLN A 182 -13.37 -6.59 -24.24
N TYR A 183 -12.13 -6.90 -24.60
CA TYR A 183 -11.79 -7.56 -25.87
C TYR A 183 -11.36 -9.02 -25.70
N GLY A 184 -11.40 -9.52 -24.46
CA GLY A 184 -10.78 -10.78 -24.09
C GLY A 184 -9.27 -10.64 -23.98
N ARG A 185 -8.64 -11.60 -23.30
CA ARG A 185 -7.18 -11.63 -23.17
C ARG A 185 -6.61 -11.82 -24.56
N THR A 186 -6.05 -10.75 -25.12
CA THR A 186 -5.48 -10.80 -26.47
C THR A 186 -4.16 -11.55 -26.35
N SER A 187 -4.19 -12.87 -26.35
CA SER A 187 -3.01 -13.67 -26.60
C SER A 187 -2.65 -13.48 -28.07
N LEU A 188 -2.02 -12.34 -28.39
CA LEU A 188 -1.28 -12.23 -29.64
C LEU A 188 -0.31 -13.42 -29.64
N PRO A 189 -0.32 -14.26 -30.68
CA PRO A 189 0.65 -15.33 -30.81
C PRO A 189 2.04 -14.71 -30.65
N PRO A 190 2.98 -15.34 -29.92
CA PRO A 190 4.32 -14.82 -29.83
C PRO A 190 4.82 -14.61 -31.26
N THR A 191 5.05 -13.36 -31.63
CA THR A 191 5.65 -13.01 -32.91
C THR A 191 6.94 -13.81 -32.97
N GLN A 192 6.96 -14.84 -33.81
CA GLN A 192 8.17 -15.59 -34.11
C GLN A 192 9.18 -14.54 -34.56
N ARG A 193 10.17 -14.26 -33.71
CA ARG A 193 11.34 -13.51 -34.14
C ARG A 193 11.90 -14.30 -35.32
N PRO A 194 12.08 -13.69 -36.50
CA PRO A 194 12.86 -14.35 -37.54
C PRO A 194 14.24 -14.61 -36.92
N ASP A 195 14.62 -15.89 -36.84
CA ASP A 195 15.97 -16.30 -36.48
C ASP A 195 16.93 -15.60 -37.45
N HIS A 196 17.61 -14.57 -36.95
CA HIS A 196 18.79 -14.03 -37.62
C HIS A 196 19.92 -15.04 -37.44
N GLN A 197 19.91 -16.09 -38.27
CA GLN A 197 21.14 -16.75 -38.67
C GLN A 197 21.86 -15.82 -39.65
N SER A 198 23.01 -15.30 -39.23
CA SER A 198 23.99 -14.66 -40.10
C SER A 198 24.30 -15.55 -41.31
N PRO A 199 24.16 -15.08 -42.56
CA PRO A 199 24.62 -15.83 -43.71
C PRO A 199 26.13 -15.64 -43.88
N ARG A 200 26.87 -16.74 -43.73
CA ARG A 200 28.13 -16.91 -44.43
C ARG A 200 27.84 -16.84 -45.93
N LEU A 201 28.57 -15.94 -46.59
CA LEU A 201 28.65 -15.79 -48.04
C LEU A 201 28.87 -17.14 -48.73
N SER A 202 27.96 -17.51 -49.65
CA SER A 202 28.28 -18.44 -50.73
C SER A 202 27.44 -18.10 -51.96
N HIS A 203 28.14 -18.01 -53.09
CA HIS A 203 27.67 -17.67 -54.41
C HIS A 203 26.54 -18.60 -54.89
N LYS A 204 25.32 -18.06 -55.04
CA LYS A 204 24.34 -18.41 -56.08
C LYS A 204 23.02 -17.72 -55.75
N MET A 205 22.75 -16.59 -56.40
CA MET A 205 21.42 -16.13 -56.87
C MET A 205 21.53 -14.66 -57.30
N LYS A 206 22.39 -14.41 -58.29
CA LYS A 206 22.51 -13.12 -58.99
C LYS A 206 21.61 -13.05 -60.24
N THR A 207 20.56 -13.87 -60.29
CA THR A 207 19.59 -13.89 -61.39
C THR A 207 18.23 -14.27 -60.82
N LEU A 208 17.42 -13.27 -60.48
CA LEU A 208 15.94 -13.30 -60.44
C LEU A 208 15.39 -12.00 -59.79
N TRP A 209 15.88 -10.84 -60.21
CA TRP A 209 15.34 -9.54 -59.78
C TRP A 209 15.16 -8.57 -60.95
N THR A 210 14.56 -9.05 -62.04
CA THR A 210 14.18 -8.25 -63.22
C THR A 210 12.90 -8.78 -63.91
N SER A 211 11.87 -9.19 -63.16
CA SER A 211 10.60 -9.59 -63.81
C SER A 211 9.35 -9.44 -62.94
N ILE A 212 9.14 -8.26 -62.34
CA ILE A 212 7.81 -7.85 -61.85
C ILE A 212 7.60 -6.37 -62.21
N GLU A 213 7.31 -6.12 -63.49
CA GLU A 213 6.62 -4.92 -63.95
C GLU A 213 6.16 -5.17 -65.40
N ARG A 214 4.97 -5.77 -65.55
CA ARG A 214 4.06 -5.65 -66.71
C ARG A 214 2.98 -6.75 -66.69
N LYS A 215 1.76 -6.39 -66.26
CA LYS A 215 0.58 -6.25 -67.15
C LYS A 215 -0.71 -6.28 -66.33
N ALA A 216 -1.42 -5.17 -66.43
CA ALA A 216 -2.84 -5.07 -66.22
C ALA A 216 -3.60 -5.59 -67.46
N ASP A 217 -4.85 -5.96 -67.19
CA ASP A 217 -6.05 -6.05 -68.03
C ASP A 217 -6.30 -7.18 -69.05
N VAL A 218 -7.60 -7.54 -69.05
CA VAL A 218 -8.46 -7.99 -70.15
C VAL A 218 -8.90 -9.48 -70.18
N THR A 219 -10.09 -9.67 -69.57
CA THR A 219 -11.32 -10.37 -70.03
C THR A 219 -11.53 -11.90 -70.04
N ASN A 220 -12.71 -12.23 -69.48
CA ASN A 220 -13.82 -13.09 -69.93
C ASN A 220 -13.72 -14.63 -70.02
N ALA A 221 -14.57 -15.22 -69.17
CA ALA A 221 -15.62 -16.20 -69.47
C ALA A 221 -15.23 -17.63 -69.90
N THR A 222 -15.69 -18.63 -69.13
CA THR A 222 -16.88 -19.48 -69.44
C THR A 222 -16.81 -20.85 -68.73
N ARG A 223 -17.83 -21.13 -67.90
CA ARG A 223 -18.57 -22.41 -67.67
C ARG A 223 -18.00 -23.65 -66.92
N ARG A 224 -18.96 -24.15 -66.10
CA ARG A 224 -19.40 -25.54 -65.78
C ARG A 224 -18.66 -26.28 -64.66
N ASP A 225 -19.35 -26.50 -63.54
CA ASP A 225 -20.08 -27.73 -63.11
C ASP A 225 -19.09 -28.74 -62.47
N THR A 226 -19.30 -29.40 -61.33
CA THR A 226 -20.48 -29.81 -60.56
C THR A 226 -20.04 -30.24 -59.15
N GLY A 227 -20.89 -29.99 -58.15
CA GLY A 227 -21.23 -30.91 -57.05
C GLY A 227 -20.15 -31.39 -56.05
N SER A 228 -20.30 -31.04 -54.77
CA SER A 228 -20.41 -32.06 -53.72
C SER A 228 -21.00 -31.47 -52.44
N SER A 229 -21.91 -32.25 -51.85
CA SER A 229 -22.95 -31.85 -50.93
C SER A 229 -22.64 -32.36 -49.52
N ASN A 230 -23.06 -31.58 -48.52
CA ASN A 230 -23.67 -32.03 -47.28
C ASN A 230 -22.91 -33.01 -46.36
N ALA A 231 -22.20 -32.46 -45.38
CA ALA A 231 -21.94 -33.14 -44.10
C ALA A 231 -21.67 -32.15 -42.95
N ARG A 232 -22.56 -31.18 -42.66
CA ARG A 232 -22.38 -30.32 -41.47
C ARG A 232 -23.65 -29.63 -40.97
N MET A 233 -24.74 -30.38 -40.74
CA MET A 233 -25.94 -29.74 -40.21
C MET A 233 -26.81 -30.58 -39.28
N HIS A 234 -26.23 -31.41 -38.39
CA HIS A 234 -26.99 -32.01 -37.28
C HIS A 234 -26.15 -32.15 -36.00
N ARG A 235 -25.78 -31.03 -35.35
CA ARG A 235 -25.30 -31.05 -33.94
C ARG A 235 -25.53 -29.74 -33.19
N LYS A 236 -26.68 -29.08 -33.37
CA LYS A 236 -27.01 -27.83 -32.66
C LYS A 236 -28.49 -27.67 -32.27
N LYS A 237 -29.15 -28.76 -31.89
CA LYS A 237 -30.49 -28.75 -31.26
C LYS A 237 -30.56 -29.81 -30.15
N ARG A 238 -29.87 -29.53 -29.04
CA ARG A 238 -30.01 -30.20 -27.74
C ARG A 238 -29.26 -29.34 -26.71
N ASN A 239 -29.80 -28.16 -26.42
CA ASN A 239 -29.45 -27.32 -25.25
C ASN A 239 -30.37 -26.09 -25.16
N ILE A 240 -31.67 -26.29 -25.37
CA ILE A 240 -32.70 -25.28 -25.11
C ILE A 240 -33.82 -26.00 -24.37
N MET A 241 -33.56 -26.43 -23.13
CA MET A 241 -34.55 -26.77 -22.08
C MET A 241 -33.75 -27.03 -20.80
N LYS A 242 -33.29 -25.96 -20.15
CA LYS A 242 -32.88 -25.86 -18.74
C LYS A 242 -32.65 -24.38 -18.41
N THR A 243 -33.71 -23.61 -18.58
CA THR A 243 -33.83 -22.24 -18.07
C THR A 243 -34.79 -22.32 -16.90
N GLU A 244 -34.24 -22.42 -15.69
CA GLU A 244 -34.81 -21.94 -14.44
C GLU A 244 -33.75 -22.20 -13.34
N GLY A 245 -33.13 -21.12 -12.84
CA GLY A 245 -32.23 -21.19 -11.68
C GLY A 245 -30.80 -20.66 -11.83
N ALA A 246 -30.40 -20.01 -12.93
CA ALA A 246 -29.03 -19.50 -13.09
C ALA A 246 -28.97 -17.97 -13.11
N ARG A 247 -28.78 -17.35 -11.93
CA ARG A 247 -28.07 -16.05 -11.85
C ARG A 247 -26.59 -16.31 -12.16
N ALA A 248 -26.27 -16.48 -13.43
CA ALA A 248 -24.88 -16.58 -13.89
C ALA A 248 -24.26 -15.19 -13.84
N PHE A 249 -23.54 -14.87 -12.76
CA PHE A 249 -22.61 -13.74 -12.73
C PHE A 249 -21.24 -14.18 -13.28
N GLU A 250 -20.68 -13.31 -14.11
CA GLU A 250 -19.49 -13.49 -14.92
C GLU A 250 -18.20 -13.59 -14.10
N GLY A 251 -17.26 -14.44 -14.57
CA GLY A 251 -15.88 -14.50 -14.06
C GLY A 251 -15.68 -15.50 -12.92
N ARG A 252 -14.89 -16.56 -13.15
CA ARG A 252 -14.48 -17.49 -12.08
C ARG A 252 -13.69 -16.70 -11.03
N GLN A 253 -14.27 -16.50 -9.85
CA GLN A 253 -13.58 -15.91 -8.71
C GLN A 253 -12.38 -16.77 -8.31
N LYS A 254 -11.28 -16.14 -7.90
CA LYS A 254 -10.08 -16.85 -7.43
C LYS A 254 -10.44 -17.67 -6.18
N PRO A 255 -10.05 -18.96 -6.08
CA PRO A 255 -10.25 -19.73 -4.85
C PRO A 255 -9.70 -18.99 -3.63
N GLU A 256 -10.35 -19.16 -2.48
CA GLU A 256 -9.96 -18.53 -1.20
C GLU A 256 -10.06 -17.00 -1.13
N THR A 257 -10.94 -16.39 -1.93
CA THR A 257 -11.38 -15.01 -1.72
C THR A 257 -12.75 -14.96 -1.02
N PRO A 258 -13.08 -13.87 -0.29
CA PRO A 258 -14.43 -13.66 0.25
C PRO A 258 -15.50 -13.73 -0.84
N GLU A 259 -15.20 -13.22 -2.03
CA GLU A 259 -16.04 -13.27 -3.22
C GLU A 259 -16.36 -14.71 -3.64
N TRP A 260 -15.32 -15.54 -3.75
CA TRP A 260 -15.46 -16.94 -4.13
C TRP A 260 -16.26 -17.71 -3.10
N LEU A 261 -16.00 -17.46 -1.81
CA LEU A 261 -16.74 -18.13 -0.74
C LEU A 261 -18.21 -17.72 -0.74
N LEU A 262 -18.52 -16.43 -0.86
CA LEU A 262 -19.91 -15.95 -0.93
C LEU A 262 -20.66 -16.59 -2.10
N GLN A 263 -20.01 -16.68 -3.27
CA GLN A 263 -20.56 -17.37 -4.43
C GLN A 263 -20.88 -18.84 -4.09
N ARG A 264 -19.95 -19.54 -3.43
CA ARG A 264 -20.14 -20.95 -3.06
C ARG A 264 -21.24 -21.17 -2.02
N LEU A 265 -21.37 -20.25 -1.05
CA LEU A 265 -22.44 -20.31 -0.04
C LEU A 265 -23.83 -20.17 -0.66
N ARG A 266 -23.95 -19.42 -1.76
CA ARG A 266 -25.21 -19.25 -2.51
C ARG A 266 -25.50 -20.41 -3.46
N GLU A 267 -24.45 -21.01 -4.04
CA GLU A 267 -24.57 -22.09 -5.05
C GLU A 267 -24.80 -23.47 -4.43
N ASP A 268 -24.16 -23.79 -3.30
CA ASP A 268 -24.15 -25.15 -2.74
C ASP A 268 -24.43 -25.13 -1.22
N LYS A 269 -25.72 -25.15 -0.87
CA LYS A 269 -26.18 -25.21 0.52
C LYS A 269 -25.67 -26.46 1.26
N THR A 270 -25.47 -27.58 0.57
CA THR A 270 -25.07 -28.86 1.20
C THR A 270 -23.62 -28.84 1.70
N ARG A 271 -22.73 -28.10 1.02
CA ARG A 271 -21.31 -27.96 1.40
C ARG A 271 -21.00 -26.64 2.09
N ALA A 272 -21.97 -25.73 2.17
CA ALA A 272 -21.79 -24.38 2.68
C ALA A 272 -21.20 -24.34 4.10
N ILE A 273 -21.70 -25.18 5.02
CA ILE A 273 -21.20 -25.23 6.41
C ILE A 273 -19.72 -25.64 6.46
N GLY A 274 -19.33 -26.68 5.71
CA GLY A 274 -17.96 -27.17 5.67
C GLY A 274 -16.99 -26.13 5.09
N LEU A 275 -17.40 -25.45 4.02
CA LEU A 275 -16.64 -24.35 3.43
C LEU A 275 -16.50 -23.16 4.39
N LEU A 276 -17.60 -22.77 5.05
CA LEU A 276 -17.59 -21.66 6.00
C LEU A 276 -16.70 -21.97 7.21
N ARG A 277 -16.75 -23.19 7.75
CA ARG A 277 -15.86 -23.63 8.86
C ARG A 277 -14.39 -23.64 8.47
N THR A 278 -14.08 -24.02 7.24
CA THR A 278 -12.71 -24.04 6.72
C THR A 278 -12.15 -22.63 6.55
N TRP A 279 -13.00 -21.69 6.13
CA TRP A 279 -12.66 -20.27 6.00
C TRP A 279 -12.55 -19.54 7.34
N THR A 280 -13.42 -19.87 8.27
CA THR A 280 -13.58 -19.19 9.56
C THR A 280 -12.44 -19.56 10.50
N HIS A 281 -11.96 -18.59 11.27
CA HIS A 281 -10.93 -18.82 12.29
C HIS A 281 -11.36 -19.90 13.27
N LYS A 282 -10.43 -20.76 13.73
CA LYS A 282 -10.71 -21.90 14.62
C LYS A 282 -11.56 -21.53 15.85
N SER A 283 -11.32 -20.35 16.43
CA SER A 283 -12.06 -19.85 17.61
C SER A 283 -13.51 -19.40 17.35
N LYS A 284 -13.99 -19.47 16.10
CA LYS A 284 -15.32 -19.00 15.67
C LYS A 284 -16.08 -20.07 14.87
N GLN A 285 -15.53 -21.28 14.75
CA GLN A 285 -16.16 -22.34 13.96
C GLN A 285 -17.53 -22.76 14.49
N ASP A 286 -17.78 -22.58 15.80
CA ASP A 286 -19.08 -22.85 16.44
C ASP A 286 -20.18 -21.91 15.94
N LEU A 287 -19.83 -20.73 15.41
CA LEU A 287 -20.78 -19.79 14.82
C LEU A 287 -21.24 -20.22 13.41
N CYS A 288 -20.57 -21.19 12.79
CA CYS A 288 -20.88 -21.64 11.43
C CYS A 288 -22.11 -22.55 11.43
N THR A 289 -23.29 -21.95 11.57
CA THR A 289 -24.62 -22.59 11.54
C THR A 289 -25.31 -22.35 10.21
N GLU A 290 -26.37 -23.11 9.92
CA GLU A 290 -27.23 -22.89 8.74
C GLU A 290 -27.88 -21.50 8.77
N ALA A 291 -28.35 -21.07 9.95
CA ALA A 291 -28.92 -19.75 10.16
C ALA A 291 -27.95 -18.62 9.76
N LEU A 292 -26.66 -18.72 10.13
CA LEU A 292 -25.66 -17.73 9.73
C LEU A 292 -25.44 -17.69 8.21
N ILE A 293 -25.56 -18.83 7.54
CA ILE A 293 -25.40 -18.91 6.07
C ILE A 293 -26.58 -18.21 5.40
N ASP A 294 -27.80 -18.45 5.86
CA ASP A 294 -28.98 -17.77 5.35
C ASP A 294 -28.90 -16.25 5.62
N ASP A 295 -28.49 -15.83 6.83
CA ASP A 295 -28.22 -14.42 7.14
C ASP A 295 -27.20 -13.81 6.18
N ILE A 296 -26.08 -14.49 5.91
CA ILE A 296 -25.04 -14.02 4.98
C ILE A 296 -25.58 -13.92 3.54
N ASN A 297 -26.44 -14.84 3.14
CA ASN A 297 -27.01 -14.87 1.80
C ASN A 297 -28.03 -13.75 1.58
N ASP A 298 -28.74 -13.32 2.64
CA ASP A 298 -29.72 -12.23 2.62
C ASP A 298 -29.06 -10.83 2.67
N LEU A 299 -27.80 -10.74 3.10
CA LEU A 299 -27.05 -9.49 3.10
C LEU A 299 -26.62 -9.05 1.69
N SER A 300 -26.44 -7.73 1.54
CA SER A 300 -25.82 -7.16 0.33
C SER A 300 -24.40 -7.69 0.13
N ASP A 301 -23.93 -7.82 -1.11
CA ASP A 301 -22.61 -8.38 -1.42
C ASP A 301 -21.46 -7.67 -0.69
N CYS A 302 -21.54 -6.34 -0.54
CA CYS A 302 -20.53 -5.59 0.20
C CYS A 302 -20.51 -5.99 1.69
N THR A 303 -21.68 -6.01 2.32
CA THR A 303 -21.83 -6.37 3.74
C THR A 303 -21.45 -7.83 3.99
N ALA A 304 -21.91 -8.74 3.14
CA ALA A 304 -21.62 -10.17 3.22
C ALA A 304 -20.10 -10.44 3.15
N LYS A 305 -19.39 -9.78 2.23
CA LYS A 305 -17.92 -9.87 2.14
C LYS A 305 -17.22 -9.38 3.41
N SER A 306 -17.66 -8.25 3.97
CA SER A 306 -17.10 -7.73 5.23
C SER A 306 -17.34 -8.70 6.40
N VAL A 307 -18.51 -9.34 6.47
CA VAL A 307 -18.80 -10.38 7.46
C VAL A 307 -17.86 -11.57 7.28
N LEU A 308 -17.73 -12.10 6.06
CA LEU A 308 -16.82 -13.22 5.75
C LEU A 308 -15.36 -12.89 6.08
N HIS A 309 -14.91 -11.67 5.80
CA HIS A 309 -13.58 -11.21 6.19
C HIS A 309 -13.41 -11.16 7.72
N GLY A 310 -14.43 -10.68 8.44
CA GLY A 310 -14.45 -10.66 9.90
C GLY A 310 -14.46 -12.05 10.55
N LEU A 311 -15.03 -13.07 9.88
CA LEU A 311 -15.00 -14.46 10.35
C LEU A 311 -13.60 -15.09 10.23
N LYS A 312 -12.83 -14.70 9.21
CA LYS A 312 -11.44 -15.18 8.99
C LYS A 312 -10.44 -14.59 9.98
N ILE A 313 -10.64 -13.34 10.41
CA ILE A 313 -9.72 -12.65 11.33
C ILE A 313 -10.02 -13.03 12.79
N GLN A 314 -8.98 -13.35 13.57
CA GLN A 314 -9.10 -13.46 15.02
C GLN A 314 -9.40 -12.08 15.63
N LYS A 315 -10.52 -11.95 16.37
CA LYS A 315 -10.76 -10.74 17.15
C LYS A 315 -9.80 -10.74 18.34
N TRP A 316 -8.99 -9.71 18.44
CA TRP A 316 -8.14 -9.47 19.60
C TRP A 316 -9.01 -8.79 20.65
N TYR A 317 -9.25 -9.48 21.76
CA TYR A 317 -9.90 -8.85 22.90
C TYR A 317 -8.81 -8.25 23.79
N LEU A 318 -8.83 -6.94 23.93
CA LEU A 318 -8.02 -6.28 24.96
C LEU A 318 -8.66 -6.58 26.31
N ARG A 319 -8.08 -7.53 27.05
CA ARG A 319 -8.53 -7.88 28.40
C ARG A 319 -7.56 -7.28 29.41
N ARG A 320 -8.05 -6.35 30.23
CA ARG A 320 -7.34 -5.93 31.44
C ARG A 320 -7.52 -7.01 32.50
N SER A 321 -6.46 -7.32 33.26
CA SER A 321 -6.47 -8.41 34.24
C SER A 321 -7.23 -8.10 35.53
N HIS A 322 -7.44 -6.81 35.88
CA HIS A 322 -7.91 -6.42 37.22
C HIS A 322 -8.97 -5.30 37.27
N SER A 323 -9.57 -4.87 36.16
CA SER A 323 -10.67 -3.88 36.18
C SER A 323 -11.68 -4.08 35.06
N ARG A 324 -12.94 -3.69 35.30
CA ARG A 324 -14.02 -3.69 34.29
C ARG A 324 -13.95 -2.53 33.29
N GLN A 325 -13.07 -1.57 33.55
CA GLN A 325 -12.89 -0.37 32.74
C GLN A 325 -11.45 -0.29 32.22
N LEU A 326 -11.28 0.06 30.95
CA LEU A 326 -9.98 0.30 30.33
C LEU A 326 -9.88 1.75 29.87
N ASP A 327 -9.09 2.52 30.59
CA ASP A 327 -8.75 3.89 30.20
C ASP A 327 -7.59 3.89 29.20
N VAL A 328 -7.83 4.45 28.02
CA VAL A 328 -6.83 4.60 26.96
C VAL A 328 -6.51 6.07 26.79
N LYS A 329 -5.23 6.43 26.98
CA LYS A 329 -4.75 7.78 26.63
C LYS A 329 -4.66 7.87 25.11
N LEU A 330 -5.32 8.87 24.53
CA LEU A 330 -5.31 9.10 23.10
C LEU A 330 -5.24 10.59 22.78
N THR A 331 -4.84 10.90 21.55
CA THR A 331 -4.87 12.25 21.01
C THR A 331 -5.98 12.30 19.96
N ALA A 332 -7.02 13.11 20.21
CA ALA A 332 -8.10 13.32 19.27
C ALA A 332 -7.84 14.63 18.50
N THR A 333 -7.89 14.57 17.17
CA THR A 333 -7.70 15.73 16.30
C THR A 333 -9.00 16.05 15.59
N THR A 334 -9.44 17.31 15.71
CA THR A 334 -10.61 17.81 15.00
C THR A 334 -10.34 17.85 13.49
N LEU A 335 -11.31 17.46 12.67
CA LEU A 335 -11.12 17.33 11.22
C LEU A 335 -11.07 18.69 10.50
N ASP A 336 -11.79 19.68 11.03
CA ASP A 336 -11.95 21.00 10.44
C ASP A 336 -10.83 21.96 10.83
N THR A 337 -10.45 21.99 12.11
CA THR A 337 -9.42 22.92 12.62
C THR A 337 -8.05 22.28 12.79
N ALA A 338 -7.92 20.97 12.57
CA ALA A 338 -6.71 20.19 12.83
C ALA A 338 -6.16 20.33 14.27
N LYS A 339 -7.00 20.78 15.21
CA LYS A 339 -6.61 20.99 16.60
C LYS A 339 -6.65 19.67 17.36
N SER A 340 -5.54 19.36 18.02
CA SER A 340 -5.33 18.12 18.77
C SER A 340 -5.57 18.29 20.27
N TYR A 341 -6.21 17.30 20.88
CA TYR A 341 -6.54 17.25 22.29
C TYR A 341 -6.05 15.93 22.87
N ASN A 342 -5.25 16.00 23.93
CA ASN A 342 -4.86 14.82 24.70
C ASN A 342 -5.97 14.49 25.70
N LEU A 343 -6.58 13.32 25.55
CA LEU A 343 -7.70 12.89 26.38
C LEU A 343 -7.56 11.43 26.80
N THR A 344 -8.28 11.06 27.85
CA THR A 344 -8.41 9.68 28.29
C THR A 344 -9.79 9.19 27.87
N ALA A 345 -9.84 8.19 27.00
CA ALA A 345 -11.09 7.57 26.57
C ALA A 345 -11.33 6.28 27.35
N LEU A 346 -12.57 6.08 27.78
CA LEU A 346 -13.01 4.83 28.36
C LEU A 346 -13.35 3.85 27.23
N LEU A 347 -12.70 2.69 27.24
CA LEU A 347 -12.98 1.61 26.31
C LEU A 347 -13.91 0.61 26.99
N ASP A 348 -15.19 0.66 26.60
CA ASP A 348 -16.25 -0.20 27.15
C ASP A 348 -16.63 -1.32 26.17
N THR A 349 -16.83 -2.53 26.70
CA THR A 349 -17.26 -3.70 25.92
C THR A 349 -18.75 -3.61 25.66
N GLY A 350 -19.12 -3.05 24.51
CA GLY A 350 -20.54 -2.89 24.11
C GLY A 350 -20.85 -1.55 23.45
N CYS A 351 -19.88 -0.62 23.42
CA CYS A 351 -20.06 0.67 22.78
C CYS A 351 -20.19 0.50 21.26
N THR A 352 -21.34 0.87 20.69
CA THR A 352 -21.62 0.81 19.25
C THR A 352 -21.11 2.04 18.49
N GLY A 353 -20.71 3.09 19.21
CA GLY A 353 -20.17 4.33 18.65
C GLY A 353 -19.17 5.00 19.58
N SER A 354 -18.45 6.00 19.07
CA SER A 354 -17.53 6.80 19.87
C SER A 354 -18.25 8.06 20.36
N CYS A 355 -18.40 8.20 21.68
CA CYS A 355 -19.07 9.36 22.28
C CYS A 355 -18.05 10.28 22.97
N ILE A 356 -18.30 11.58 22.92
CA ILE A 356 -17.50 12.59 23.62
C ILE A 356 -18.41 13.41 24.55
N SER A 357 -17.92 13.77 25.73
CA SER A 357 -18.70 14.57 26.68
C SER A 357 -19.08 15.93 26.09
N LYS A 358 -20.37 16.29 26.22
CA LYS A 358 -20.91 17.59 25.80
C LYS A 358 -20.19 18.75 26.50
N GLU A 359 -19.87 18.60 27.78
CA GLU A 359 -19.15 19.62 28.55
C GLU A 359 -17.74 19.85 27.99
N PHE A 360 -17.07 18.78 27.58
CA PHE A 360 -15.75 18.87 26.95
C PHE A 360 -15.81 19.63 25.63
N VAL A 361 -16.82 19.36 24.80
CA VAL A 361 -17.06 20.05 23.52
C VAL A 361 -17.27 21.55 23.75
N LEU A 362 -18.16 21.91 24.68
CA LEU A 362 -18.47 23.31 24.99
C LEU A 362 -17.26 24.06 25.54
N LYS A 363 -16.55 23.46 26.51
CA LYS A 363 -15.35 24.04 27.13
C LYS A 363 -14.24 24.32 26.11
N ASN A 364 -14.07 23.42 25.15
CA ASN A 364 -13.01 23.51 24.14
C ASN A 364 -13.43 24.22 22.85
N LYS A 365 -14.68 24.70 22.78
CA LYS A 365 -15.29 25.36 21.61
C LYS A 365 -15.11 24.52 20.33
N ILE A 366 -15.37 23.22 20.43
CA ILE A 366 -15.27 22.29 19.29
C ILE A 366 -16.52 22.47 18.42
N ASN A 367 -16.31 22.64 17.11
CA ASN A 367 -17.41 22.73 16.16
C ASN A 367 -18.18 21.41 16.10
N THR A 368 -19.50 21.49 16.11
CA THR A 368 -20.37 20.31 16.05
C THR A 368 -21.40 20.45 14.95
N GLN A 369 -21.74 19.32 14.34
CA GLN A 369 -22.84 19.19 13.41
C GLN A 369 -23.84 18.19 13.98
N ALA A 370 -25.13 18.50 13.92
CA ALA A 370 -26.16 17.57 14.34
C ALA A 370 -26.12 16.32 13.46
N TYR A 371 -26.04 15.15 14.09
CA TYR A 371 -26.14 13.89 13.37
C TYR A 371 -27.60 13.67 12.96
N PRO A 372 -27.88 13.26 11.71
CA PRO A 372 -29.24 13.27 11.15
C PRO A 372 -30.17 12.19 11.74
N VAL A 373 -29.65 11.25 12.52
CA VAL A 373 -30.40 10.13 13.11
C VAL A 373 -30.01 9.98 14.59
N PRO A 374 -30.92 9.65 15.51
CA PRO A 374 -30.54 9.26 16.87
C PRO A 374 -29.59 8.06 16.83
N ILE A 375 -28.49 8.12 17.59
CA ILE A 375 -27.51 7.04 17.72
C ILE A 375 -27.97 6.03 18.75
#